data_AF-A0A7J2TX61-F1
#
_entry.id   AF-A0A7J2TX61-F1
#
_cell.length_a   1.000
_cell.length_b   1.000
_cell.length_c   1.000
_cell.angle_alpha   90.00
_cell.angle_beta   90.00
_cell.angle_gamma   90.00
#
_symmetry.space_group_name_H-M   'P 1'
#
loop_
_entity.id
_entity.type
_entity.pdbx_description
1 polymer ?
#
loop_
_entity_poly.entity_id
_entity_poly.type
_entity_poly.pdbx_seq_one_letter_code
_entity_poly.pdbx_strand_id
1 'polypeptide(L)'
;MTNKTPIHIAFISLLLLSLILLFQNITNIFPYREEYQFNLTVKEFSPILELKMENESLKKVEATLISTKSESCPKSYPLLCRGTCYQECEIGYLECYENKTGRCVYYQPNVSYLYEKLVEAFVSCECEDKIDPESLKAFTISLLPNYGASVFPYLLYNFQIYKWIKENIRYLPGSYSEAMPPTKTIELKAGKCDDQAILFASMSASIGSVVRVRYVEGCQHAWSEVFFPTKNVEEIINEFSFYSNEKEFQYFEADDGIWVPFDTTYKIGKIVEECVSALNNSIVKYYCKNPCRKEYPFYYNGSCYSQCPGGTGIGSKEFMCIKCPEEYPFTYNNKCVNACPNGTGLASDNKTCVECPPGYQTFNNICVSCPEGFYI
;
A
#
# COMPACT_ATOMS: atom_id res chain seq x y z
N MET A 1 18.33 25.35 -70.02
CA MET A 1 17.62 24.25 -69.33
C MET A 1 18.60 23.10 -69.16
N THR A 2 19.33 23.09 -68.04
CA THR A 2 20.38 22.11 -67.75
C THR A 2 19.94 21.26 -66.57
N ASN A 3 19.64 20.00 -66.87
CA ASN A 3 19.25 18.93 -65.94
C ASN A 3 20.32 18.74 -64.86
N LYS A 4 20.04 19.14 -63.62
CA LYS A 4 20.78 18.75 -62.42
C LYS A 4 19.86 17.95 -61.50
N THR A 5 19.63 16.68 -61.85
CA THR A 5 18.77 15.79 -61.06
C THR A 5 19.18 14.30 -60.95
N PRO A 6 20.45 13.86 -61.16
CA PRO A 6 20.81 12.48 -60.82
C PRO A 6 21.51 12.32 -59.46
N ILE A 7 22.12 13.39 -58.91
CA ILE A 7 23.02 13.24 -57.73
C ILE A 7 22.23 13.18 -56.41
N HIS A 8 21.12 13.91 -56.29
CA HIS A 8 20.31 13.89 -55.05
C HIS A 8 19.57 12.56 -54.84
N ILE A 9 19.17 11.88 -55.92
CA ILE A 9 18.45 10.60 -55.83
C ILE A 9 19.41 9.49 -55.37
N ALA A 10 20.65 9.50 -55.86
CA ALA A 10 21.66 8.53 -55.44
C ALA A 10 21.99 8.65 -53.94
N PHE A 11 22.05 9.88 -53.41
CA PHE A 11 22.36 10.11 -52.00
C PHE A 11 21.24 9.66 -51.06
N ILE A 12 19.98 9.89 -51.44
CA ILE A 12 18.81 9.44 -50.67
C ILE A 12 18.70 7.91 -50.67
N SER A 13 18.95 7.25 -51.80
CA SER A 13 18.96 5.79 -51.87
C SER A 13 20.06 5.17 -51.00
N LEU A 14 21.25 5.77 -50.94
CA LEU A 14 22.34 5.26 -50.09
C LEU A 14 22.00 5.38 -48.59
N LEU A 15 21.31 6.46 -48.21
CA LEU A 15 20.92 6.75 -46.83
C LEU A 15 19.75 5.86 -46.37
N LEU A 16 18.85 5.50 -47.28
CA LEU A 16 17.82 4.50 -47.00
C LEU A 16 18.43 3.09 -46.83
N LEU A 17 19.41 2.74 -47.67
CA LEU A 17 20.07 1.44 -47.60
C LEU A 17 20.85 1.25 -46.28
N SER A 18 21.51 2.30 -45.80
CA SER A 18 22.21 2.26 -44.51
C SER A 18 21.24 2.15 -43.33
N LEU A 19 20.07 2.80 -43.39
CA LEU A 19 19.02 2.65 -42.38
C LEU A 19 18.45 1.22 -42.34
N ILE A 20 18.21 0.60 -43.51
CA ILE A 20 17.71 -0.78 -43.60
C ILE A 20 18.73 -1.77 -43.02
N LEU A 21 20.03 -1.59 -43.31
CA LEU A 21 21.08 -2.43 -42.75
C LEU A 21 21.22 -2.26 -41.23
N LEU A 22 20.98 -1.07 -40.69
CA LEU A 22 20.91 -0.83 -39.24
C LEU A 22 19.73 -1.57 -38.58
N PHE A 23 18.56 -1.60 -39.22
CA PHE A 23 17.39 -2.33 -38.69
C PHE A 23 17.53 -3.85 -38.79
N GLN A 24 18.16 -4.39 -39.85
CA GLN A 24 18.41 -5.82 -39.98
C GLN A 24 19.41 -6.36 -38.93
N ASN A 25 20.28 -5.49 -38.39
CA ASN A 25 21.23 -5.89 -37.35
C ASN A 25 20.62 -5.86 -35.94
N ILE A 26 19.51 -5.14 -35.73
CA ILE A 26 18.82 -5.06 -34.44
C ILE A 26 18.00 -6.34 -34.16
N THR A 27 17.50 -7.01 -35.20
CA THR A 27 16.73 -8.26 -35.04
C THR A 27 17.59 -9.47 -34.65
N ASN A 28 18.91 -9.38 -34.76
CA ASN A 28 19.84 -10.45 -34.33
C ASN A 28 20.37 -10.28 -32.90
N ILE A 29 19.97 -9.22 -32.18
CA ILE A 29 20.45 -8.94 -30.80
C ILE A 29 19.48 -9.47 -29.74
N PHE A 30 18.29 -9.95 -30.13
CA PHE A 30 17.33 -10.58 -29.20
C PHE A 30 17.02 -12.01 -29.63
N PRO A 31 17.67 -13.05 -29.06
CA PRO A 31 17.17 -14.40 -29.20
C PRO A 31 15.87 -14.50 -28.40
N TYR A 32 14.77 -14.70 -29.11
CA TYR A 32 13.45 -14.92 -28.54
C TYR A 32 13.28 -16.40 -28.18
N ARG A 33 12.87 -16.63 -26.93
CA ARG A 33 12.19 -17.82 -26.36
C ARG A 33 12.92 -19.16 -26.37
N GLU A 34 13.52 -19.48 -25.24
CA GLU A 34 13.35 -20.82 -24.65
C GLU A 34 11.97 -20.88 -23.98
N GLU A 35 11.22 -21.88 -24.42
CA GLU A 35 9.89 -22.24 -23.97
C GLU A 35 9.98 -22.94 -22.61
N TYR A 36 9.93 -22.18 -21.52
CA TYR A 36 9.76 -22.74 -20.18
C TYR A 36 8.30 -23.21 -20.04
N GLN A 37 8.08 -24.50 -20.26
CA GLN A 37 6.88 -25.19 -19.76
C GLN A 37 6.92 -25.20 -18.23
N PHE A 38 6.33 -24.17 -17.63
CA PHE A 38 6.03 -24.14 -16.21
C PHE A 38 4.70 -24.89 -15.96
N ASN A 39 4.80 -26.16 -15.57
CA ASN A 39 3.77 -26.79 -14.74
C ASN A 39 3.84 -26.14 -13.35
N LEU A 40 3.16 -25.01 -13.16
CA LEU A 40 2.97 -24.38 -11.86
C LEU A 40 1.54 -24.62 -11.38
N THR A 41 1.44 -25.51 -10.40
CA THR A 41 0.30 -25.64 -9.51
C THR A 41 -0.07 -24.25 -9.00
N VAL A 42 -1.33 -23.87 -9.20
CA VAL A 42 -1.94 -22.58 -8.84
C VAL A 42 -1.74 -22.28 -7.36
N LYS A 43 -0.69 -21.53 -7.04
CA LYS A 43 -0.48 -20.79 -5.80
C LYS A 43 0.63 -19.78 -6.05
N GLU A 44 0.46 -18.56 -5.55
CA GLU A 44 1.46 -17.49 -5.45
C GLU A 44 1.70 -16.63 -6.71
N PHE A 45 0.99 -15.50 -6.77
CA PHE A 45 1.63 -14.23 -7.09
C PHE A 45 1.07 -13.16 -6.15
N SER A 46 1.69 -13.05 -4.97
CA SER A 46 1.48 -11.94 -4.05
C SER A 46 2.45 -10.80 -4.42
N PRO A 47 2.08 -9.51 -4.24
CA PRO A 47 2.97 -8.35 -4.39
C PRO A 47 4.29 -8.40 -3.59
N ILE A 48 4.45 -9.41 -2.72
CA ILE A 48 5.69 -9.79 -2.03
C ILE A 48 6.88 -9.99 -2.99
N LEU A 49 6.68 -10.52 -4.21
CA LEU A 49 7.79 -10.93 -5.07
C LEU A 49 8.55 -9.75 -5.71
N GLU A 50 7.84 -8.71 -6.14
CA GLU A 50 8.44 -7.52 -6.78
C GLU A 50 9.24 -6.69 -5.77
N LEU A 51 8.75 -6.53 -4.53
CA LEU A 51 9.45 -5.82 -3.45
C LEU A 51 10.65 -6.62 -2.89
N LYS A 52 10.58 -7.95 -2.92
CA LYS A 52 11.68 -8.82 -2.47
C LYS A 52 12.90 -8.73 -3.39
N MET A 53 12.69 -8.56 -4.70
CA MET A 53 13.77 -8.44 -5.69
C MET A 53 14.55 -7.12 -5.57
N GLU A 54 13.89 -6.00 -5.29
CA GLU A 54 14.60 -4.72 -5.02
C GLU A 54 15.41 -4.78 -3.73
N ASN A 55 14.86 -5.39 -2.67
CA ASN A 55 15.52 -5.56 -1.37
C ASN A 55 16.75 -6.51 -1.42
N GLU A 56 16.73 -7.55 -2.25
CA GLU A 56 17.90 -8.44 -2.43
C GLU A 56 19.07 -7.76 -3.16
N SER A 57 18.80 -6.76 -4.01
CA SER A 57 19.85 -5.98 -4.67
C SER A 57 20.58 -5.03 -3.72
N LEU A 58 19.86 -4.46 -2.73
CA LEU A 58 20.40 -3.62 -1.64
C LEU A 58 21.24 -4.44 -0.65
N LYS A 59 20.77 -5.63 -0.26
CA LYS A 59 21.48 -6.55 0.66
C LYS A 59 22.88 -6.95 0.19
N LYS A 60 23.13 -6.97 -1.12
CA LYS A 60 24.43 -7.36 -1.69
C LYS A 60 25.51 -6.27 -1.55
N VAL A 61 25.11 -5.01 -1.36
CA VAL A 61 26.01 -3.85 -1.22
C VAL A 61 26.27 -3.52 0.26
N GLU A 62 25.37 -3.91 1.17
CA GLU A 62 25.36 -3.53 2.61
C GLU A 62 26.06 -4.52 3.57
N ALA A 63 26.41 -5.73 3.13
CA ALA A 63 26.89 -6.81 4.03
C ALA A 63 28.18 -6.49 4.83
N THR A 64 28.92 -5.44 4.47
CA THR A 64 30.15 -5.01 5.16
C THR A 64 29.93 -4.12 6.38
N LEU A 65 28.70 -3.66 6.65
CA LEU A 65 28.38 -2.69 7.72
C LEU A 65 27.46 -3.23 8.83
N ILE A 66 27.00 -4.48 8.70
CA ILE A 66 25.95 -5.05 9.57
C ILE A 66 26.59 -5.87 10.70
N SER A 67 26.13 -5.66 11.94
CA SER A 67 26.57 -6.46 13.10
C SER A 67 26.19 -7.94 12.97
N THR A 68 26.93 -8.81 13.67
CA THR A 68 26.61 -10.24 13.74
C THR A 68 26.29 -10.66 15.18
N LYS A 69 25.41 -11.65 15.33
CA LYS A 69 25.23 -12.32 16.62
C LYS A 69 26.55 -12.98 17.00
N SER A 70 27.00 -12.74 18.23
CA SER A 70 28.27 -13.27 18.72
C SER A 70 28.08 -13.96 20.06
N GLU A 71 28.62 -15.16 20.17
CA GLU A 71 28.69 -15.92 21.42
C GLU A 71 29.61 -15.25 22.47
N SER A 72 30.46 -14.32 22.04
CA SER A 72 31.32 -13.54 22.94
C SER A 72 30.55 -12.47 23.74
N CYS A 73 29.31 -12.17 23.36
CA CYS A 73 28.49 -11.16 23.99
C CYS A 73 27.47 -11.75 25.00
N PRO A 74 27.10 -10.99 26.06
CA PRO A 74 26.04 -11.39 26.98
C PRO A 74 24.70 -11.58 26.28
N LYS A 75 23.84 -12.48 26.81
CA LYS A 75 22.50 -12.74 26.25
C LYS A 75 21.62 -11.49 26.16
N SER A 76 21.80 -10.52 27.04
CA SER A 76 21.06 -9.25 27.01
C SER A 76 21.59 -8.25 25.98
N TYR A 77 22.80 -8.46 25.43
CA TYR A 77 23.45 -7.63 24.43
C TYR A 77 24.06 -8.48 23.30
N PRO A 78 23.27 -9.27 22.57
CA PRO A 78 23.77 -10.37 21.74
C PRO A 78 24.50 -9.94 20.45
N LEU A 79 24.46 -8.66 20.08
CA LEU A 79 25.02 -8.16 18.83
C LEU A 79 26.44 -7.62 19.05
N LEU A 80 27.43 -8.16 18.33
CA LEU A 80 28.81 -7.66 18.39
C LEU A 80 29.07 -6.69 17.24
N CYS A 81 29.52 -5.48 17.60
CA CYS A 81 29.84 -4.43 16.65
C CYS A 81 31.20 -3.82 16.99
N ARG A 82 32.20 -4.12 16.16
CA ARG A 82 33.61 -3.67 16.30
C ARG A 82 34.18 -3.78 17.73
N GLY A 83 33.83 -4.85 18.44
CA GLY A 83 34.35 -5.15 19.79
C GLY A 83 33.47 -4.68 20.94
N THR A 84 32.32 -4.04 20.67
CA THR A 84 31.34 -3.63 21.68
C THR A 84 30.05 -4.42 21.49
N CYS A 85 29.46 -4.89 22.60
CA CYS A 85 28.20 -5.63 22.59
C CYS A 85 27.00 -4.67 22.71
N TYR A 86 25.98 -4.90 21.90
CA TYR A 86 24.77 -4.08 21.82
C TYR A 86 23.52 -4.94 21.99
N GLN A 87 22.46 -4.31 22.47
CA GLN A 87 21.15 -4.94 22.60
C GLN A 87 20.60 -5.22 21.20
N GLU A 88 19.79 -6.27 21.07
CA GLU A 88 19.11 -6.55 19.82
C GLU A 88 18.20 -5.36 19.50
N CYS A 89 18.31 -4.82 18.28
CA CYS A 89 17.43 -3.74 17.85
C CYS A 89 15.99 -4.26 17.87
N GLU A 90 15.08 -3.53 18.51
CA GLU A 90 13.66 -3.92 18.60
C GLU A 90 13.07 -4.13 17.21
N ILE A 91 13.50 -3.30 16.25
CA ILE A 91 13.21 -3.41 14.81
C ILE A 91 14.48 -3.00 14.06
N GLY A 92 14.79 -3.64 12.92
CA GLY A 92 15.94 -3.24 12.07
C GLY A 92 17.19 -4.09 12.25
N TYR A 93 18.33 -3.49 11.93
CA TYR A 93 19.67 -4.07 12.13
C TYR A 93 20.60 -3.04 12.77
N LEU A 94 21.64 -3.51 13.46
CA LEU A 94 22.66 -2.63 14.02
C LEU A 94 23.74 -2.35 12.96
N GLU A 95 23.88 -1.09 12.57
CA GLU A 95 24.94 -0.62 11.68
C GLU A 95 26.19 -0.23 12.48
N CYS A 96 27.36 -0.64 11.98
CA CYS A 96 28.64 -0.54 12.67
C CYS A 96 29.58 0.50 12.07
N TYR A 97 29.69 1.66 12.73
CA TYR A 97 30.55 2.75 12.29
C TYR A 97 32.01 2.61 12.70
N GLU A 98 32.90 3.34 12.03
CA GLU A 98 34.36 3.23 12.23
C GLU A 98 34.84 3.63 13.61
N ASN A 99 34.15 4.56 14.24
CA ASN A 99 34.38 5.05 15.59
C ASN A 99 33.96 4.06 16.70
N LYS A 100 33.67 2.80 16.38
CA LYS A 100 33.20 1.74 17.30
C LYS A 100 31.83 2.01 17.93
N THR A 101 31.05 2.95 17.39
CA THR A 101 29.65 3.11 17.76
C THR A 101 28.78 2.26 16.85
N GLY A 102 27.79 1.59 17.44
CA GLY A 102 26.71 0.93 16.72
C GLY A 102 25.43 1.76 16.86
N ARG A 103 24.68 1.91 15.77
CA ARG A 103 23.34 2.53 15.80
C ARG A 103 22.35 1.53 15.22
N CYS A 104 21.22 1.37 15.88
CA CYS A 104 20.11 0.64 15.25
C CYS A 104 19.64 1.46 14.04
N VAL A 105 19.84 0.87 12.87
CA VAL A 105 19.25 1.33 11.62
C VAL A 105 17.99 0.52 11.45
N TYR A 106 16.86 1.17 11.66
CA TYR A 106 15.58 0.58 11.35
C TYR A 106 15.57 0.29 9.85
N TYR A 107 15.16 -0.92 9.47
CA TYR A 107 14.71 -1.13 8.10
C TYR A 107 13.68 -0.02 7.81
N GLN A 108 13.59 0.44 6.56
CA GLN A 108 12.32 1.00 6.11
C GLN A 108 11.23 0.08 6.67
N PRO A 109 10.28 0.63 7.46
CA PRO A 109 9.41 -0.15 8.33
C PRO A 109 8.95 -1.37 7.56
N ASN A 110 9.27 -2.56 8.09
CA ASN A 110 9.21 -3.83 7.34
C ASN A 110 7.97 -3.79 6.46
N VAL A 111 8.14 -3.68 5.14
CA VAL A 111 7.04 -3.34 4.23
C VAL A 111 5.88 -4.33 4.40
N SER A 112 6.20 -5.57 4.78
CA SER A 112 5.23 -6.60 5.18
C SER A 112 4.37 -6.19 6.38
N TYR A 113 4.97 -5.63 7.42
CA TYR A 113 4.27 -5.20 8.64
C TYR A 113 3.37 -3.99 8.40
N LEU A 114 3.83 -2.96 7.67
CA LEU A 114 2.95 -1.84 7.29
C LEU A 114 1.82 -2.31 6.37
N TYR A 115 2.10 -3.27 5.49
CA TYR A 115 1.07 -3.88 4.66
C TYR A 115 0.04 -4.64 5.49
N GLU A 116 0.46 -5.41 6.51
CA GLU A 116 -0.47 -6.05 7.45
C GLU A 116 -1.36 -5.04 8.15
N LYS A 117 -0.81 -3.88 8.56
CA LYS A 117 -1.60 -2.78 9.11
C LYS A 117 -2.59 -2.17 8.13
N LEU A 118 -2.18 -1.99 6.87
CA LEU A 118 -3.10 -1.53 5.82
C LEU A 118 -4.20 -2.54 5.56
N VAL A 119 -3.88 -3.84 5.56
CA VAL A 119 -4.87 -4.93 5.42
C VAL A 119 -5.82 -4.92 6.62
N GLU A 120 -5.31 -4.81 7.84
CA GLU A 120 -6.12 -4.72 9.05
C GLU A 120 -7.08 -3.52 9.00
N ALA A 121 -6.57 -2.34 8.65
CA ALA A 121 -7.39 -1.14 8.47
C ALA A 121 -8.46 -1.35 7.40
N PHE A 122 -8.08 -1.93 6.26
CA PHE A 122 -8.98 -2.22 5.16
C PHE A 122 -10.09 -3.21 5.54
N VAL A 123 -9.77 -4.23 6.34
CA VAL A 123 -10.71 -5.26 6.75
C VAL A 123 -11.63 -4.76 7.86
N SER A 124 -11.05 -4.16 8.89
CA SER A 124 -11.73 -3.98 10.19
C SER A 124 -12.16 -2.56 10.50
N CYS A 125 -11.69 -1.55 9.75
CA CYS A 125 -11.96 -0.14 10.05
C CYS A 125 -12.91 0.51 9.02
N GLU A 126 -13.44 1.67 9.39
CA GLU A 126 -14.14 2.56 8.46
C GLU A 126 -13.13 3.23 7.53
N CYS A 127 -13.44 3.26 6.24
CA CYS A 127 -12.57 3.77 5.20
C CYS A 127 -12.91 5.22 4.86
N GLU A 128 -11.88 6.00 4.52
CA GLU A 128 -12.05 7.32 3.92
C GLU A 128 -11.78 7.25 2.42
N ASP A 129 -12.86 7.21 1.63
CA ASP A 129 -12.80 6.99 0.17
C ASP A 129 -12.16 8.15 -0.59
N LYS A 130 -12.02 9.32 0.04
CA LYS A 130 -11.41 10.51 -0.57
C LYS A 130 -9.88 10.53 -0.49
N ILE A 131 -9.29 9.63 0.29
CA ILE A 131 -7.83 9.48 0.31
C ILE A 131 -7.42 8.83 -1.02
N ASP A 132 -6.82 9.64 -1.91
CA ASP A 132 -6.43 9.23 -3.26
C ASP A 132 -4.92 9.38 -3.46
N PRO A 133 -4.13 8.39 -3.03
CA PRO A 133 -2.68 8.45 -3.15
C PRO A 133 -2.17 8.29 -4.58
N GLU A 134 -2.90 7.57 -5.43
CA GLU A 134 -2.46 7.28 -6.80
C GLU A 134 -2.46 8.57 -7.64
N SER A 135 -3.48 9.43 -7.46
CA SER A 135 -3.54 10.73 -8.14
C SER A 135 -2.38 11.67 -7.78
N LEU A 136 -1.80 11.53 -6.58
CA LEU A 136 -0.75 12.43 -6.07
C LEU A 136 0.64 11.82 -6.04
N LYS A 137 0.82 10.55 -6.40
CA LYS A 137 2.09 9.83 -6.23
C LYS A 137 3.27 10.54 -6.90
N ALA A 138 3.13 10.85 -8.20
CA ALA A 138 4.20 11.52 -8.95
C ALA A 138 4.50 12.91 -8.38
N PHE A 139 3.46 13.65 -8.01
CA PHE A 139 3.59 14.97 -7.40
C PHE A 139 4.32 14.90 -6.06
N THR A 140 3.89 14.00 -5.17
CA THR A 140 4.48 13.83 -3.84
C THR A 140 5.95 13.45 -3.94
N ILE A 141 6.29 12.47 -4.78
CA ILE A 141 7.70 12.06 -5.00
C ILE A 141 8.56 13.24 -5.46
N SER A 142 8.02 14.15 -6.29
CA SER A 142 8.76 15.33 -6.75
C SER A 142 9.08 16.35 -5.65
N LEU A 143 8.39 16.30 -4.50
CA LEU A 143 8.60 17.19 -3.36
C LEU A 143 9.60 16.65 -2.34
N LEU A 144 9.86 15.33 -2.35
CA LEU A 144 10.66 14.68 -1.33
C LEU A 144 12.15 14.83 -1.62
N PRO A 145 12.94 15.40 -0.69
CA PRO A 145 14.38 15.43 -0.84
C PRO A 145 14.96 14.03 -0.62
N ASN A 146 16.15 13.78 -1.14
CA ASN A 146 16.87 12.55 -0.83
C ASN A 146 17.47 12.65 0.59
N TYR A 147 16.79 12.07 1.59
CA TYR A 147 17.25 12.09 2.98
C TYR A 147 18.39 11.10 3.29
N GLY A 148 18.86 10.31 2.32
CA GLY A 148 19.95 9.36 2.52
C GLY A 148 19.70 8.38 3.69
N ALA A 149 20.76 8.05 4.43
CA ALA A 149 20.73 7.14 5.60
C ALA A 149 20.15 7.79 6.88
N SER A 150 19.10 8.62 6.77
CA SER A 150 18.33 9.01 7.96
C SER A 150 17.77 7.75 8.64
N VAL A 151 17.64 7.79 9.96
CA VAL A 151 17.08 6.69 10.74
C VAL A 151 15.55 6.66 10.66
N PHE A 152 14.92 7.77 10.30
CA PHE A 152 13.48 7.86 10.05
C PHE A 152 13.17 8.60 8.74
N PRO A 153 13.58 8.07 7.58
CA PRO A 153 13.30 8.71 6.29
C PRO A 153 11.78 8.88 6.11
N TYR A 154 11.01 7.93 6.66
CA TYR A 154 9.56 7.93 6.68
C TYR A 154 8.93 9.11 7.45
N LEU A 155 9.46 9.41 8.63
CA LEU A 155 9.06 10.54 9.45
C LEU A 155 9.36 11.85 8.74
N LEU A 156 10.57 11.95 8.16
CA LEU A 156 11.03 13.15 7.46
C LEU A 156 10.25 13.40 6.17
N TYR A 157 9.90 12.36 5.42
CA TYR A 157 9.03 12.52 4.25
C TYR A 157 7.66 13.06 4.64
N ASN A 158 7.04 12.52 5.69
CA ASN A 158 5.77 13.03 6.20
C ASN A 158 5.89 14.46 6.73
N PHE A 159 6.99 14.81 7.40
CA PHE A 159 7.27 16.19 7.80
C PHE A 159 7.42 17.13 6.62
N GLN A 160 8.08 16.70 5.54
CA GLN A 160 8.24 17.50 4.34
C GLN A 160 6.90 17.74 3.63
N ILE A 161 6.05 16.72 3.54
CA ILE A 161 4.69 16.83 3.03
C ILE A 161 3.90 17.84 3.87
N TYR A 162 3.93 17.68 5.20
CA TYR A 162 3.31 18.60 6.15
C TYR A 162 3.72 20.05 5.92
N LYS A 163 5.04 20.29 5.85
CA LYS A 163 5.62 21.60 5.66
C LYS A 163 5.18 22.20 4.32
N TRP A 164 5.27 21.42 3.24
CA TRP A 164 4.85 21.87 1.92
C TRP A 164 3.38 22.29 1.92
N ILE A 165 2.47 21.48 2.48
CA ILE A 165 1.04 21.84 2.55
C ILE A 165 0.85 23.14 3.33
N LYS A 166 1.48 23.27 4.50
CA LYS A 166 1.37 24.46 5.35
C LYS A 166 1.86 25.74 4.67
N GLU A 167 2.89 25.62 3.82
CA GLU A 167 3.48 26.75 3.10
C GLU A 167 2.74 27.09 1.80
N ASN A 168 2.02 26.14 1.19
CA ASN A 168 1.48 26.28 -0.17
C ASN A 168 -0.05 26.21 -0.24
N ILE A 169 -0.72 25.72 0.79
CA ILE A 169 -2.18 25.57 0.84
C ILE A 169 -2.75 26.50 1.90
N ARG A 170 -3.48 27.53 1.46
CA ARG A 170 -4.12 28.49 2.34
C ARG A 170 -5.24 27.82 3.15
N TYR A 171 -5.17 27.94 4.47
CA TYR A 171 -6.28 27.53 5.33
C TYR A 171 -7.49 28.45 5.15
N LEU A 172 -8.65 27.84 4.92
CA LEU A 172 -9.95 28.50 4.90
C LEU A 172 -10.68 28.15 6.20
N PRO A 173 -10.91 29.11 7.11
CA PRO A 173 -11.67 28.86 8.33
C PRO A 173 -13.11 28.44 8.01
N GLY A 174 -13.62 27.45 8.74
CA GLY A 174 -14.99 26.96 8.63
C GLY A 174 -15.15 25.64 9.37
N SER A 175 -16.40 25.19 9.54
CA SER A 175 -16.65 23.82 10.00
C SER A 175 -16.19 22.84 8.92
N TYR A 176 -15.68 21.67 9.32
CA TYR A 176 -15.51 20.59 8.35
C TYR A 176 -16.87 20.24 7.73
N SER A 177 -16.85 19.84 6.47
CA SER A 177 -18.03 19.43 5.72
C SER A 177 -17.68 18.19 4.92
N GLU A 178 -18.37 17.98 3.81
CA GLU A 178 -17.87 17.08 2.80
C GLU A 178 -16.51 17.60 2.27
N ALA A 179 -15.42 16.89 2.58
CA ALA A 179 -14.07 17.22 2.11
C ALA A 179 -13.96 17.15 0.58
N MET A 180 -13.16 18.02 -0.02
CA MET A 180 -12.84 17.99 -1.44
C MET A 180 -11.83 16.89 -1.78
N PRO A 181 -11.82 16.40 -3.05
CA PRO A 181 -10.72 15.58 -3.55
C PRO A 181 -9.37 16.32 -3.43
N PRO A 182 -8.26 15.61 -3.14
CA PRO A 182 -7.00 16.26 -2.84
C PRO A 182 -6.41 17.03 -4.04
N THR A 183 -6.66 16.56 -5.26
CA THR A 183 -6.28 17.26 -6.51
C THR A 183 -6.94 18.63 -6.60
N LYS A 184 -8.18 18.76 -6.13
CA LYS A 184 -8.89 20.05 -6.10
C LYS A 184 -8.30 21.00 -5.07
N THR A 185 -7.91 20.50 -3.90
CA THR A 185 -7.21 21.29 -2.87
C THR A 185 -5.89 21.87 -3.40
N ILE A 186 -5.12 21.09 -4.16
CA ILE A 186 -3.88 21.57 -4.83
C ILE A 186 -4.21 22.63 -5.88
N GLU A 187 -5.20 22.40 -6.75
CA GLU A 187 -5.61 23.33 -7.81
C GLU A 187 -6.02 24.70 -7.23
N LEU A 188 -6.82 24.68 -6.16
CA LEU A 188 -7.29 25.89 -5.49
C LEU A 188 -6.23 26.57 -4.63
N LYS A 189 -5.16 25.84 -4.27
CA LYS A 189 -4.15 26.26 -3.28
C LYS A 189 -4.78 26.70 -1.96
N ALA A 190 -5.93 26.12 -1.62
CA ALA A 190 -6.71 26.47 -0.45
C ALA A 190 -7.62 25.31 -0.06
N GLY A 191 -7.90 25.22 1.24
CA GLY A 191 -8.79 24.19 1.79
C GLY A 191 -9.02 24.39 3.29
N LYS A 192 -10.12 23.83 3.77
CA LYS A 192 -10.46 23.75 5.20
C LYS A 192 -9.68 22.60 5.87
N CYS A 193 -9.99 22.32 7.14
CA CYS A 193 -9.25 21.33 7.93
C CYS A 193 -9.38 19.91 7.36
N ASP A 194 -10.58 19.51 6.97
CA ASP A 194 -10.88 18.25 6.30
C ASP A 194 -10.22 18.15 4.91
N ASP A 195 -10.29 19.21 4.10
CA ASP A 195 -9.65 19.24 2.77
C ASP A 195 -8.13 19.05 2.86
N GLN A 196 -7.49 19.72 3.82
CA GLN A 196 -6.05 19.61 4.02
C GLN A 196 -5.65 18.29 4.68
N ALA A 197 -6.48 17.75 5.58
CA ALA A 197 -6.27 16.42 6.14
C ALA A 197 -6.30 15.35 5.04
N ILE A 198 -7.32 15.37 4.17
CA ILE A 198 -7.41 14.47 3.01
C ILE A 198 -6.21 14.63 2.08
N LEU A 199 -5.79 15.87 1.79
CA LEU A 199 -4.60 16.12 0.99
C LEU A 199 -3.34 15.52 1.63
N PHE A 200 -3.09 15.79 2.91
CA PHE A 200 -1.96 15.22 3.63
C PHE A 200 -2.01 13.70 3.63
N ALA A 201 -3.15 13.10 3.99
CA ALA A 201 -3.31 11.66 4.04
C ALA A 201 -3.06 11.02 2.66
N SER A 202 -3.53 11.65 1.58
CA SER A 202 -3.30 11.16 0.21
C SER A 202 -1.83 11.20 -0.18
N MET A 203 -1.15 12.31 0.08
CA MET A 203 0.29 12.44 -0.19
C MET A 203 1.08 11.42 0.65
N SER A 204 0.79 11.33 1.95
CA SER A 204 1.43 10.40 2.87
C SER A 204 1.17 8.93 2.52
N ALA A 205 -0.04 8.57 2.11
CA ALA A 205 -0.37 7.22 1.63
C ALA A 205 0.39 6.89 0.34
N SER A 206 0.64 7.87 -0.53
CA SER A 206 1.35 7.67 -1.81
C SER A 206 2.82 7.23 -1.65
N ILE A 207 3.40 7.46 -0.48
CA ILE A 207 4.77 7.09 -0.12
C ILE A 207 4.82 5.85 0.80
N GLY A 208 3.69 5.18 1.02
CA GLY A 208 3.59 3.98 1.87
C GLY A 208 2.92 4.20 3.23
N SER A 209 2.29 5.37 3.43
CA SER A 209 1.52 5.83 4.60
C SER A 209 0.56 4.79 5.14
N VAL A 210 0.81 4.22 6.33
CA VAL A 210 -0.32 3.84 7.17
C VAL A 210 -0.88 5.13 7.77
N VAL A 211 -1.98 5.61 7.20
CA VAL A 211 -2.60 6.88 7.58
C VAL A 211 -4.08 6.71 7.89
N ARG A 212 -4.58 7.61 8.73
CA ARG A 212 -6.00 7.79 9.01
C ARG A 212 -6.31 9.26 9.17
N VAL A 213 -7.57 9.63 9.02
CA VAL A 213 -8.09 10.98 9.27
C VAL A 213 -8.98 10.90 10.49
N ARG A 214 -8.77 11.83 11.42
CA ARG A 214 -9.65 12.02 12.57
C ARG A 214 -10.52 13.24 12.34
N TYR A 215 -11.82 13.08 12.53
CA TYR A 215 -12.83 14.12 12.58
C TYR A 215 -13.30 14.29 14.03
N VAL A 216 -13.32 15.50 14.56
CA VAL A 216 -13.72 15.78 15.94
C VAL A 216 -14.91 16.72 15.95
N GLU A 217 -16.10 16.17 16.19
CA GLU A 217 -17.36 16.93 16.15
C GLU A 217 -17.39 18.09 17.15
N GLY A 218 -16.90 17.87 18.37
CA GLY A 218 -17.00 18.86 19.44
C GLY A 218 -16.21 20.15 19.20
N CYS A 219 -15.18 20.12 18.34
CA CYS A 219 -14.43 21.32 17.94
C CYS A 219 -14.51 21.61 16.44
N GLN A 220 -15.33 20.86 15.69
CA GLN A 220 -15.49 21.00 14.23
C GLN A 220 -14.15 21.00 13.48
N HIS A 221 -13.23 20.12 13.89
CA HIS A 221 -11.88 20.06 13.33
C HIS A 221 -11.53 18.67 12.78
N ALA A 222 -10.60 18.63 11.84
CA ALA A 222 -10.09 17.39 11.28
C ALA A 222 -8.59 17.47 11.02
N TRP A 223 -7.89 16.35 11.21
CA TRP A 223 -6.46 16.22 10.92
C TRP A 223 -6.12 14.79 10.53
N SER A 224 -4.93 14.62 9.95
CA SER A 224 -4.41 13.32 9.59
C SER A 224 -3.45 12.79 10.63
N GLU A 225 -3.44 11.47 10.78
CA GLU A 225 -2.55 10.76 11.67
C GLU A 225 -1.75 9.73 10.89
N VAL A 226 -0.44 9.67 11.16
CA VAL A 226 0.47 8.69 10.56
C VAL A 226 0.88 7.69 11.64
N PHE A 227 0.80 6.42 11.32
CA PHE A 227 1.25 5.36 12.21
C PHE A 227 2.76 5.16 12.09
N PHE A 228 3.42 5.07 13.25
CA PHE A 228 4.82 4.70 13.36
C PHE A 228 4.93 3.42 14.19
N PRO A 229 5.59 2.36 13.66
CA PRO A 229 5.72 1.08 14.35
C PRO A 229 6.83 1.15 15.40
N THR A 230 6.72 2.07 16.35
CA THR A 230 7.66 2.20 17.46
C THR A 230 6.92 2.70 18.69
N LYS A 231 7.34 2.20 19.86
CA LYS A 231 6.90 2.71 21.16
C LYS A 231 7.92 3.68 21.76
N ASN A 232 9.08 3.85 21.11
CA ASN A 232 10.10 4.79 21.55
C ASN A 232 9.75 6.21 21.08
N VAL A 233 8.81 6.83 21.79
CA VAL A 233 8.32 8.18 21.46
C VAL A 233 9.42 9.23 21.58
N GLU A 234 10.33 9.08 22.54
CA GLU A 234 11.44 10.02 22.74
C GLU A 234 12.31 10.14 21.48
N GLU A 235 12.51 9.04 20.77
CA GLU A 235 13.28 9.04 19.52
C GLU A 235 12.59 9.87 18.42
N ILE A 236 11.28 9.71 18.27
CA ILE A 236 10.47 10.50 17.33
C ILE A 236 10.49 11.98 17.71
N ILE A 237 10.35 12.31 19.00
CA ILE A 237 10.39 13.68 19.50
C ILE A 237 11.76 14.30 19.24
N ASN A 238 12.84 13.58 19.53
CA ASN A 238 14.20 14.07 19.33
C ASN A 238 14.45 14.37 17.84
N GLU A 239 14.06 13.46 16.96
CA GLU A 239 14.20 13.67 15.51
C GLU A 239 13.34 14.84 15.05
N PHE A 240 12.07 14.94 15.46
CA PHE A 240 11.20 16.07 15.10
C PHE A 240 11.73 17.41 15.62
N SER A 241 12.25 17.44 16.85
CA SER A 241 12.71 18.67 17.48
C SER A 241 13.86 19.31 16.71
N PHE A 242 14.69 18.49 16.05
CA PHE A 242 15.76 18.95 15.18
C PHE A 242 15.24 19.73 13.96
N TYR A 243 14.11 19.31 13.39
CA TYR A 243 13.57 19.89 12.15
C TYR A 243 12.47 20.93 12.37
N SER A 244 11.72 20.83 13.46
CA SER A 244 10.54 21.65 13.73
C SER A 244 10.74 22.68 14.84
N ASN A 245 11.81 22.56 15.63
CA ASN A 245 12.00 23.26 16.91
C ASN A 245 10.89 22.99 17.96
N GLU A 246 9.96 22.07 17.71
CA GLU A 246 8.93 21.68 18.68
C GLU A 246 9.49 20.60 19.61
N LYS A 247 9.31 20.81 20.92
CA LYS A 247 9.82 19.91 21.98
C LYS A 247 8.71 19.11 22.67
N GLU A 248 7.46 19.42 22.36
CA GLU A 248 6.28 18.78 22.93
C GLU A 248 5.44 18.25 21.80
N PHE A 249 4.99 17.02 21.97
CA PHE A 249 4.40 16.24 20.92
C PHE A 249 3.33 15.31 21.51
N GLN A 250 2.14 15.40 20.96
CA GLN A 250 1.01 14.54 21.27
C GLN A 250 0.98 13.38 20.29
N TYR A 251 0.53 12.23 20.78
CA TYR A 251 0.42 10.99 20.02
C TYR A 251 -0.68 10.13 20.66
N PHE A 252 -1.15 9.13 19.92
CA PHE A 252 -2.07 8.12 20.43
C PHE A 252 -1.38 6.76 20.41
N GLU A 253 -1.29 6.11 21.56
CA GLU A 253 -0.74 4.76 21.65
C GLU A 253 -1.63 3.75 20.94
N ALA A 254 -0.99 2.75 20.35
CA ALA A 254 -1.59 1.53 19.85
C ALA A 254 -0.78 0.33 20.36
N ASP A 255 -1.31 -0.88 20.20
CA ASP A 255 -0.68 -2.10 20.72
C ASP A 255 0.74 -2.31 20.19
N ASP A 256 1.04 -1.81 19.00
CA ASP A 256 2.26 -2.06 18.27
C ASP A 256 2.91 -0.80 17.66
N GLY A 257 2.53 0.38 18.15
CA GLY A 257 3.15 1.62 17.73
C GLY A 257 2.41 2.85 18.24
N ILE A 258 2.60 3.97 17.56
CA ILE A 258 1.94 5.22 17.88
C ILE A 258 1.35 5.88 16.63
N TRP A 259 0.26 6.60 16.83
CA TRP A 259 -0.32 7.49 15.83
C TRP A 259 0.07 8.93 16.14
N VAL A 260 0.67 9.58 15.15
CA VAL A 260 1.15 10.95 15.25
C VAL A 260 0.21 11.88 14.49
N PRO A 261 -0.34 12.92 15.13
CA PRO A 261 -1.14 13.92 14.45
C PRO A 261 -0.28 14.88 13.63
N PHE A 262 -0.63 15.00 12.35
CA PHE A 262 -0.12 15.98 11.40
C PHE A 262 -1.23 16.98 11.06
N ASP A 263 -1.40 17.98 11.92
CA ASP A 263 -2.38 19.06 11.73
C ASP A 263 -1.77 20.24 10.97
N THR A 264 -2.03 20.29 9.66
CA THR A 264 -1.50 21.32 8.75
C THR A 264 -2.15 22.69 8.96
N THR A 265 -3.26 22.77 9.68
CA THR A 265 -3.96 24.03 10.00
C THR A 265 -3.44 24.68 11.28
N TYR A 266 -2.83 23.88 12.16
CA TYR A 266 -2.27 24.34 13.43
C TYR A 266 -0.78 24.04 13.51
N LYS A 267 -0.37 23.04 14.30
CA LYS A 267 1.02 22.66 14.55
C LYS A 267 1.13 21.14 14.51
N ILE A 268 2.22 20.65 13.94
CA ILE A 268 2.54 19.22 13.94
C ILE A 268 2.68 18.73 15.39
N GLY A 269 2.14 17.55 15.69
CA GLY A 269 2.22 16.98 17.02
C GLY A 269 1.44 17.75 18.08
N LYS A 270 0.58 18.71 17.71
CA LYS A 270 -0.29 19.43 18.65
C LYS A 270 -1.72 19.46 18.12
N ILE A 271 -2.61 18.95 18.94
CA ILE A 271 -4.05 19.03 18.80
C ILE A 271 -4.49 20.34 19.44
N VAL A 272 -5.40 21.06 18.77
CA VAL A 272 -6.02 22.27 19.31
C VAL A 272 -6.65 21.95 20.67
N GLU A 273 -6.38 22.74 21.70
CA GLU A 273 -6.81 22.45 23.09
C GLU A 273 -8.32 22.17 23.21
N GLU A 274 -9.13 22.92 22.46
CA GLU A 274 -10.58 22.74 22.37
C GLU A 274 -10.95 21.33 21.91
N CYS A 275 -10.19 20.77 20.97
CA CYS A 275 -10.40 19.42 20.45
C CYS A 275 -9.98 18.33 21.45
N VAL A 276 -9.01 18.59 22.32
CA VAL A 276 -8.55 17.60 23.32
C VAL A 276 -9.71 17.17 24.21
N SER A 277 -10.54 18.12 24.63
CA SER A 277 -11.73 17.86 25.45
C SER A 277 -12.83 17.09 24.71
N ALA A 278 -12.79 17.07 23.37
CA ALA A 278 -13.78 16.47 22.49
C ALA A 278 -13.33 15.17 21.80
N LEU A 279 -12.13 14.65 22.13
CA LEU A 279 -11.56 13.46 21.47
C LEU A 279 -12.44 12.21 21.60
N ASN A 280 -13.23 12.10 22.68
CA ASN A 280 -14.16 10.98 22.88
C ASN A 280 -15.29 10.95 21.83
N ASN A 281 -15.59 12.08 21.19
CA ASN A 281 -16.60 12.20 20.13
C ASN A 281 -15.92 12.30 18.75
N SER A 282 -14.79 11.63 18.58
CA SER A 282 -14.08 11.62 17.31
C SER A 282 -14.42 10.41 16.46
N ILE A 283 -14.53 10.64 15.16
CA ILE A 283 -14.65 9.60 14.14
C ILE A 283 -13.29 9.44 13.48
N VAL A 284 -12.82 8.21 13.35
CA VAL A 284 -11.53 7.90 12.74
C VAL A 284 -11.76 7.05 11.51
N LYS A 285 -11.31 7.55 10.36
CA LYS A 285 -11.44 6.87 9.07
C LYS A 285 -10.08 6.62 8.46
N TYR A 286 -9.86 5.42 7.97
CA TYR A 286 -8.54 4.95 7.55
C TYR A 286 -8.34 5.07 6.05
N TYR A 287 -7.08 5.22 5.63
CA TYR A 287 -6.74 4.89 4.26
C TYR A 287 -6.89 3.38 4.06
N CYS A 288 -7.80 3.04 3.17
CA CYS A 288 -8.13 1.67 2.83
C CYS A 288 -7.64 1.39 1.40
N LYS A 289 -6.59 0.57 1.27
CA LYS A 289 -6.19 0.04 -0.04
C LYS A 289 -6.72 -1.37 -0.17
N ASN A 290 -7.43 -1.66 -1.27
CA ASN A 290 -7.71 -3.06 -1.60
C ASN A 290 -6.38 -3.82 -1.72
N PRO A 291 -6.11 -4.81 -0.85
CA PRO A 291 -4.86 -5.56 -0.90
C PRO A 291 -4.74 -6.38 -2.17
N CYS A 292 -5.85 -6.55 -2.90
CA CYS A 292 -5.96 -7.38 -4.07
C CYS A 292 -5.84 -6.60 -5.38
N ARG A 293 -5.31 -7.29 -6.40
CA ARG A 293 -5.23 -6.79 -7.78
C ARG A 293 -6.59 -6.86 -8.47
N LYS A 294 -6.77 -6.10 -9.55
CA LYS A 294 -8.04 -6.03 -10.30
C LYS A 294 -8.49 -7.38 -10.86
N GLU A 295 -7.55 -8.26 -11.19
CA GLU A 295 -7.80 -9.61 -11.71
C GLU A 295 -8.33 -10.56 -10.63
N TYR A 296 -8.03 -10.28 -9.35
CA TYR A 296 -8.41 -11.10 -8.20
C TYR A 296 -9.02 -10.20 -7.10
N PRO A 297 -10.09 -9.45 -7.38
CA PRO A 297 -10.47 -8.30 -6.57
C PRO A 297 -11.04 -8.66 -5.19
N PHE A 298 -11.33 -9.93 -4.94
CA PHE A 298 -12.01 -10.39 -3.74
C PHE A 298 -11.05 -10.91 -2.68
N TYR A 299 -11.08 -10.33 -1.49
CA TYR A 299 -10.24 -10.73 -0.36
C TYR A 299 -10.98 -11.69 0.57
N TYR A 300 -10.34 -12.80 0.93
CA TYR A 300 -10.80 -13.73 1.96
C TYR A 300 -9.62 -14.40 2.66
N ASN A 301 -9.60 -14.33 3.99
CA ASN A 301 -8.65 -15.06 4.84
C ASN A 301 -7.18 -14.95 4.39
N GLY A 302 -6.70 -13.73 4.13
CA GLY A 302 -5.32 -13.48 3.71
C GLY A 302 -5.03 -13.73 2.23
N SER A 303 -6.01 -14.13 1.43
CA SER A 303 -5.84 -14.46 0.00
C SER A 303 -6.79 -13.67 -0.89
N CYS A 304 -6.36 -13.45 -2.14
CA CYS A 304 -7.13 -12.76 -3.16
C CYS A 304 -7.67 -13.76 -4.20
N TYR A 305 -8.92 -13.57 -4.61
CA TYR A 305 -9.63 -14.47 -5.50
C TYR A 305 -10.34 -13.70 -6.61
N SER A 306 -10.49 -14.34 -7.77
CA SER A 306 -11.28 -13.80 -8.89
C SER A 306 -12.78 -13.87 -8.64
N GLN A 307 -13.20 -14.77 -7.74
CA GLN A 307 -14.56 -14.95 -7.22
C GLN A 307 -14.50 -15.38 -5.76
N CYS A 308 -15.52 -15.08 -4.97
CA CYS A 308 -15.57 -15.52 -3.58
C CYS A 308 -15.51 -17.05 -3.47
N PRO A 309 -14.65 -17.62 -2.59
CA PRO A 309 -14.56 -19.06 -2.38
C PRO A 309 -15.91 -19.68 -1.98
N GLY A 310 -16.08 -20.98 -2.25
CA GLY A 310 -17.29 -21.71 -1.88
C GLY A 310 -17.67 -21.60 -0.41
N GLY A 311 -18.93 -21.27 -0.16
CA GLY A 311 -19.49 -21.02 1.17
C GLY A 311 -19.15 -19.63 1.71
N THR A 312 -18.75 -18.71 0.84
CA THR A 312 -18.56 -17.29 1.13
C THR A 312 -19.28 -16.40 0.12
N GLY A 313 -19.63 -15.19 0.50
CA GLY A 313 -20.25 -14.20 -0.38
C GLY A 313 -19.75 -12.80 -0.07
N ILE A 314 -19.98 -11.86 -0.97
CA ILE A 314 -19.63 -10.45 -0.77
C ILE A 314 -20.35 -9.92 0.47
N GLY A 315 -19.58 -9.36 1.40
CA GLY A 315 -20.09 -8.72 2.60
C GLY A 315 -20.52 -7.27 2.36
N SER A 316 -20.62 -6.48 3.44
CA SER A 316 -20.93 -5.05 3.37
C SER A 316 -19.87 -4.25 2.60
N LYS A 317 -18.63 -4.73 2.60
CA LYS A 317 -17.53 -4.21 1.78
C LYS A 317 -17.49 -5.02 0.48
N GLU A 318 -17.78 -4.40 -0.66
CA GLU A 318 -18.06 -5.07 -1.95
C GLU A 318 -16.96 -6.00 -2.49
N PHE A 319 -15.74 -5.88 -1.97
CA PHE A 319 -14.56 -6.66 -2.31
C PHE A 319 -14.21 -7.73 -1.26
N MET A 320 -14.91 -7.79 -0.13
CA MET A 320 -14.61 -8.70 0.96
C MET A 320 -15.57 -9.87 0.93
N CYS A 321 -15.04 -11.08 0.85
CA CYS A 321 -15.86 -12.26 1.06
C CYS A 321 -16.02 -12.50 2.56
N ILE A 322 -17.23 -12.82 2.97
CA ILE A 322 -17.56 -13.25 4.33
C ILE A 322 -18.15 -14.66 4.27
N LYS A 323 -17.97 -15.44 5.33
CA LYS A 323 -18.56 -16.77 5.42
C LYS A 323 -20.08 -16.66 5.34
N CYS A 324 -20.69 -17.48 4.49
CA CYS A 324 -22.12 -17.51 4.38
C CYS A 324 -22.80 -18.06 5.65
N PRO A 325 -23.99 -17.54 6.01
CA PRO A 325 -24.77 -18.05 7.13
C PRO A 325 -25.29 -19.46 6.85
N GLU A 326 -25.69 -20.18 7.90
CA GLU A 326 -26.13 -21.58 7.77
C GLU A 326 -27.39 -21.73 6.91
N GLU A 327 -28.29 -20.74 6.88
CA GLU A 327 -29.47 -20.79 6.01
C GLU A 327 -29.15 -20.58 4.52
N TYR A 328 -27.99 -20.01 4.19
CA TYR A 328 -27.57 -19.69 2.83
C TYR A 328 -26.16 -20.22 2.53
N PRO A 329 -25.90 -21.53 2.69
CA PRO A 329 -24.54 -22.05 2.84
C PRO A 329 -23.73 -22.10 1.53
N PHE A 330 -24.34 -21.79 0.38
CA PHE A 330 -23.72 -21.94 -0.94
C PHE A 330 -23.36 -20.58 -1.55
N THR A 331 -22.35 -20.58 -2.41
CA THR A 331 -21.90 -19.41 -3.16
C THR A 331 -22.38 -19.49 -4.60
N TYR A 332 -23.08 -18.46 -5.07
CA TYR A 332 -23.40 -18.29 -6.49
C TYR A 332 -23.23 -16.82 -6.90
N ASN A 333 -22.43 -16.55 -7.94
CA ASN A 333 -22.12 -15.19 -8.40
C ASN A 333 -21.72 -14.24 -7.25
N ASN A 334 -20.82 -14.72 -6.40
CA ASN A 334 -20.33 -14.03 -5.19
C ASN A 334 -21.41 -13.69 -4.14
N LYS A 335 -22.56 -14.36 -4.16
CA LYS A 335 -23.64 -14.20 -3.18
C LYS A 335 -23.91 -15.50 -2.44
N CYS A 336 -24.33 -15.37 -1.19
CA CYS A 336 -24.80 -16.50 -0.40
C CYS A 336 -26.23 -16.88 -0.85
N VAL A 337 -26.45 -18.16 -1.17
CA VAL A 337 -27.74 -18.72 -1.59
C VAL A 337 -28.05 -19.98 -0.80
N ASN A 338 -29.34 -20.25 -0.59
CA ASN A 338 -29.81 -21.42 0.15
C ASN A 338 -29.88 -22.70 -0.71
N ALA A 339 -29.92 -22.55 -2.03
CA ALA A 339 -29.85 -23.61 -3.02
C ALA A 339 -29.23 -23.08 -4.32
N CYS A 340 -28.65 -23.97 -5.13
CA CYS A 340 -28.12 -23.57 -6.43
C CYS A 340 -29.26 -23.22 -7.40
N PRO A 341 -29.20 -22.07 -8.09
CA PRO A 341 -30.23 -21.67 -9.05
C PRO A 341 -30.41 -22.69 -10.18
N ASN A 342 -31.57 -22.63 -10.85
CA ASN A 342 -31.87 -23.54 -11.95
C ASN A 342 -30.82 -23.44 -13.08
N GLY A 343 -30.40 -24.59 -13.61
CA GLY A 343 -29.31 -24.68 -14.59
C GLY A 343 -27.90 -24.67 -13.97
N THR A 344 -27.79 -24.65 -12.64
CA THR A 344 -26.51 -24.71 -11.91
C THR A 344 -26.47 -25.86 -10.92
N GLY A 345 -25.29 -26.39 -10.60
CA GLY A 345 -25.10 -27.45 -9.61
C GLY A 345 -23.86 -27.21 -8.76
N LEU A 346 -23.69 -28.02 -7.72
CA LEU A 346 -22.52 -27.94 -6.83
C LEU A 346 -21.25 -28.36 -7.56
N ALA A 347 -20.23 -27.52 -7.43
CA ALA A 347 -18.86 -27.83 -7.80
C ALA A 347 -18.25 -28.87 -6.84
N SER A 348 -17.04 -29.32 -7.15
CA SER A 348 -16.31 -30.32 -6.36
C SER A 348 -16.04 -29.92 -4.91
N ASP A 349 -16.13 -28.63 -4.57
CA ASP A 349 -15.97 -28.13 -3.20
C ASP A 349 -17.26 -28.25 -2.35
N ASN A 350 -18.35 -28.75 -2.94
CA ASN A 350 -19.69 -28.89 -2.34
C ASN A 350 -20.28 -27.58 -1.79
N LYS A 351 -19.74 -26.42 -2.18
CA LYS A 351 -20.16 -25.12 -1.66
C LYS A 351 -20.31 -24.03 -2.71
N THR A 352 -19.79 -24.25 -3.91
CA THR A 352 -19.93 -23.31 -5.04
C THR A 352 -20.94 -23.83 -6.04
N CYS A 353 -21.88 -22.99 -6.48
CA CYS A 353 -22.79 -23.29 -7.57
C CYS A 353 -22.17 -22.87 -8.90
N VAL A 354 -22.07 -23.81 -9.85
CA VAL A 354 -21.52 -23.61 -11.19
C VAL A 354 -22.54 -24.00 -12.25
N GLU A 355 -22.48 -23.39 -13.44
CA GLU A 355 -23.37 -23.75 -14.54
C GLU A 355 -23.20 -25.22 -14.93
N CYS A 356 -24.32 -25.90 -15.16
CA CYS A 356 -24.30 -27.26 -15.61
C CYS A 356 -23.82 -27.35 -17.07
N PRO A 357 -23.06 -28.40 -17.44
CA PRO A 357 -22.65 -28.60 -18.82
C PRO A 357 -23.85 -28.71 -19.78
N PRO A 358 -23.67 -28.41 -21.09
CA PRO A 358 -24.74 -28.57 -22.07
C PRO A 358 -25.37 -29.97 -22.03
N GLY A 359 -26.70 -30.04 -21.96
CA GLY A 359 -27.45 -31.30 -21.87
C GLY A 359 -27.70 -31.81 -20.44
N TYR A 360 -27.20 -31.11 -19.42
CA TYR A 360 -27.47 -31.42 -18.00
C TYR A 360 -28.51 -30.45 -17.42
N GLN A 361 -29.32 -30.94 -16.49
CA GLN A 361 -30.24 -30.15 -15.68
C GLN A 361 -29.88 -30.24 -14.19
N THR A 362 -30.32 -29.24 -13.42
CA THR A 362 -30.16 -29.25 -11.97
C THR A 362 -31.18 -30.16 -11.31
N PHE A 363 -30.72 -31.13 -10.52
CA PHE A 363 -31.56 -31.94 -9.63
C PHE A 363 -30.88 -32.07 -8.27
N ASN A 364 -31.55 -31.64 -7.19
CA ASN A 364 -31.01 -31.63 -5.83
C ASN A 364 -29.61 -31.00 -5.72
N ASN A 365 -29.41 -29.83 -6.36
CA ASN A 365 -28.12 -29.13 -6.45
C ASN A 365 -27.00 -29.91 -7.16
N ILE A 366 -27.31 -30.92 -7.96
CA ILE A 366 -26.33 -31.68 -8.76
C ILE A 366 -26.73 -31.57 -10.23
N CYS A 367 -25.73 -31.46 -11.12
CA CYS A 367 -25.97 -31.53 -12.56
C CYS A 367 -26.16 -33.00 -12.97
N VAL A 368 -27.34 -33.33 -13.50
CA VAL A 368 -27.69 -34.67 -13.99
C VAL A 368 -28.04 -34.62 -15.47
N SER A 369 -27.66 -35.64 -16.23
CA SER A 369 -28.16 -35.79 -17.60
C SER A 369 -29.58 -36.34 -17.54
N CYS A 370 -30.52 -35.68 -18.22
CA CYS A 370 -31.86 -36.22 -18.36
C CYS A 370 -31.80 -37.38 -19.37
N PRO A 371 -32.25 -38.60 -19.01
CA PRO A 371 -32.40 -39.67 -19.98
C PRO A 371 -33.39 -39.25 -21.08
N GLU A 372 -33.12 -39.63 -22.33
CA GLU A 372 -34.05 -39.42 -23.43
C GLU A 372 -35.45 -39.95 -23.06
N GLY A 373 -36.46 -39.07 -23.07
CA GLY A 373 -37.86 -39.42 -22.80
C GLY A 373 -38.46 -38.86 -21.51
N PHE A 374 -37.69 -38.19 -20.64
CA PHE A 374 -38.23 -37.42 -19.51
C PHE A 374 -38.25 -35.93 -19.84
N TYR A 375 -39.38 -35.43 -20.32
CA TYR A 375 -39.69 -34.00 -20.39
C TYR A 375 -40.77 -33.69 -19.34
N ILE A 376 -40.58 -32.62 -18.57
CA ILE A 376 -41.59 -32.10 -17.63
C ILE A 376 -42.57 -31.22 -18.41
#